data_AF-A0A226DKZ1-F1
#
_entry.id   AF-A0A226DKZ1-F1
#
_cell.length_a   1.000
_cell.length_b   1.000
_cell.length_c   1.000
_cell.angle_alpha   90.00
_cell.angle_beta   90.00
_cell.angle_gamma   90.00
#
_symmetry.space_group_name_H-M   'P 1'
#
loop_
_entity.id
_entity.type
_entity.pdbx_description
1 polymer ?
#
loop_
_entity_poly.entity_id
_entity_poly.type
_entity_poly.pdbx_seq_one_letter_code
_entity_poly.pdbx_strand_id
1 'polypeptide(L)'
;MLALMAFLGQKLDSGYYFIHALFPKSGWEVIFPGKLMRCIFTLVSGYHMFIGAISIVLSAFEIIALATDCAKAVLHNNRSLRSRADYGALSILINRGNKIARWTLAVSSVLASGTFIFSMAAVIKYYGKIDVLTYLVFVMFVFTMIIFMATVVPFAAKLNIVSTQFVEEWGKRIPLWGNKRVLKHHVRCARAMKPIGIECSGIGIVGKLTLVEIYEGWLDRTITVVLGLDW
;
A
#
# COMPACT_ATOMS: atom_id res chain seq x y z
N MET A 1 -4.26 16.65 13.28
CA MET A 1 -5.18 17.75 12.90
C MET A 1 -6.62 17.51 13.37
N LEU A 2 -7.18 16.30 13.25
CA LEU A 2 -8.51 15.94 13.79
C LEU A 2 -8.70 16.32 15.27
N ALA A 3 -7.66 16.19 16.10
CA ALA A 3 -7.73 16.56 17.52
C ALA A 3 -8.00 18.06 17.76
N LEU A 4 -7.51 18.94 16.89
CA LEU A 4 -7.70 20.39 17.02
C LEU A 4 -9.07 20.87 16.50
N MET A 5 -9.86 19.98 15.87
CA MET A 5 -11.20 20.32 15.36
C MET A 5 -12.13 20.84 16.46
N ALA A 6 -11.93 20.38 17.71
CA ALA A 6 -12.67 20.86 18.88
C ALA A 6 -12.49 22.37 19.17
N PHE A 7 -11.41 22.97 18.67
CA PHE A 7 -11.12 24.40 18.82
C PHE A 7 -11.35 25.20 17.53
N LEU A 8 -11.35 24.54 16.36
CA LEU A 8 -11.52 25.18 15.05
C LEU A 8 -12.99 25.38 14.65
N GLY A 9 -13.92 24.64 15.27
CA GLY A 9 -15.36 24.88 15.13
C GLY A 9 -16.21 23.61 15.30
N GLN A 10 -17.36 23.73 15.96
CA GLN A 10 -18.24 22.58 16.28
C GLN A 10 -18.71 21.78 15.06
N LYS A 11 -18.87 22.43 13.90
CA LYS A 11 -19.34 21.78 12.67
C LYS A 11 -18.33 20.77 12.09
N LEU A 12 -17.05 20.91 12.45
CA LEU A 12 -15.96 20.05 11.96
C LEU A 12 -15.52 19.01 13.00
N ASP A 13 -16.12 19.05 14.20
CA ASP A 13 -15.76 18.22 15.32
C ASP A 13 -16.69 17.01 15.41
N SER A 14 -16.30 15.90 14.79
CA SER A 14 -17.06 14.63 14.88
C SER A 14 -17.18 14.12 16.33
N GLY A 15 -16.22 14.44 17.19
CA GLY A 15 -16.26 14.11 18.62
C GLY A 15 -17.35 14.88 19.38
N TYR A 16 -17.70 16.09 18.93
CA TYR A 16 -18.85 16.85 19.42
C TYR A 16 -20.14 16.08 19.25
N TYR A 17 -20.44 15.67 18.03
CA TYR A 17 -21.69 14.97 17.71
C TYR A 17 -21.80 13.62 18.44
N PHE A 18 -20.68 12.92 18.59
CA PHE A 18 -20.67 11.64 19.32
C PHE A 18 -20.98 11.81 20.81
N ILE A 19 -20.35 12.78 21.48
CA ILE A 19 -20.61 13.03 22.91
C ILE A 19 -21.99 13.66 23.12
N HIS A 20 -22.41 14.58 22.26
CA HIS A 20 -23.73 15.19 22.34
C HIS A 20 -24.85 14.17 22.13
N ALA A 21 -24.66 13.17 21.26
CA ALA A 21 -25.62 12.06 21.10
C ALA A 21 -25.73 11.19 22.37
N LEU A 22 -24.63 11.00 23.10
CA LEU A 22 -24.61 10.22 24.35
C LEU A 22 -25.14 11.02 25.55
N PHE A 23 -24.87 12.33 25.60
CA PHE A 23 -25.22 13.20 26.72
C PHE A 23 -25.86 14.53 26.26
N PRO A 24 -27.06 14.50 25.64
CA PRO A 24 -27.63 15.65 24.94
C PRO A 24 -27.98 16.86 25.84
N LYS A 25 -28.08 16.65 27.16
CA LYS A 25 -28.41 17.70 28.13
C LYS A 25 -27.21 18.22 28.94
N SER A 26 -26.02 17.67 28.70
CA SER A 26 -24.85 17.94 29.55
C SER A 26 -24.29 19.35 29.37
N GLY A 27 -24.18 19.84 28.14
CA GLY A 27 -23.53 21.12 27.82
C GLY A 27 -22.02 21.13 28.06
N TRP A 28 -21.47 20.06 28.66
CA TRP A 28 -20.05 19.90 28.96
C TRP A 28 -19.21 19.87 27.69
N GLU A 29 -19.75 19.33 26.61
CA GLU A 29 -19.09 19.24 25.31
C GLU A 29 -18.76 20.61 24.71
N VAL A 30 -19.47 21.69 25.09
CA VAL A 30 -19.30 23.03 24.54
C VAL A 30 -18.27 23.86 25.32
N ILE A 31 -18.11 23.59 26.61
CA ILE A 31 -17.19 24.32 27.50
C ILE A 31 -15.73 23.93 27.27
N PHE A 32 -14.80 24.80 27.67
CA PHE A 32 -13.36 24.61 27.46
C PHE A 32 -12.83 23.25 27.97
N PRO A 33 -13.20 22.77 29.18
CA PRO A 33 -12.76 21.46 29.65
C PRO A 33 -13.22 20.30 28.75
N GLY A 34 -14.45 20.34 28.25
CA GLY A 34 -14.96 19.32 27.34
C GLY A 34 -14.33 19.37 25.95
N LYS A 35 -14.01 20.57 25.44
CA LYS A 35 -13.20 20.73 24.22
C LYS A 35 -11.80 20.12 24.39
N LEU A 36 -11.14 20.40 25.52
CA LEU A 36 -9.82 19.87 25.85
C LEU A 36 -9.83 18.34 25.95
N MET A 37 -10.78 17.77 26.69
CA MET A 37 -10.90 16.32 26.84
C MET A 37 -11.19 15.61 25.51
N ARG A 38 -12.02 16.19 24.64
CA ARG A 38 -12.28 15.64 23.31
C ARG A 38 -11.05 15.71 22.41
N CYS A 39 -10.26 16.79 22.50
CA CYS A 39 -8.97 16.90 21.84
C CYS A 39 -8.02 15.78 22.31
N ILE A 40 -7.85 15.61 23.63
CA ILE A 40 -7.00 14.57 24.22
C ILE A 40 -7.47 13.18 23.77
N PHE A 41 -8.76 12.89 23.88
CA PHE A 41 -9.32 11.59 23.50
C PHE A 41 -9.10 11.31 22.01
N THR A 42 -9.41 12.27 21.12
CA THR A 42 -9.20 12.12 19.67
C THR A 42 -7.73 11.94 19.33
N LEU A 43 -6.83 12.62 20.05
CA LEU A 43 -5.40 12.52 19.86
C LEU A 43 -4.88 11.14 20.30
N VAL A 44 -5.29 10.65 21.48
CA VAL A 44 -4.89 9.33 21.98
C VAL A 44 -5.47 8.21 21.11
N SER A 45 -6.76 8.25 20.78
CA SER A 45 -7.40 7.25 19.91
C SER A 45 -6.80 7.28 18.50
N GLY A 46 -6.59 8.48 17.95
CA GLY A 46 -5.94 8.64 16.65
C GLY A 46 -4.51 8.11 16.66
N TYR A 47 -3.73 8.43 17.69
CA TYR A 47 -2.36 7.94 17.86
C TYR A 47 -2.32 6.42 17.99
N HIS A 48 -3.22 5.82 18.77
CA HIS A 48 -3.27 4.37 18.94
C HIS A 48 -3.62 3.64 17.63
N MET A 49 -4.61 4.14 16.90
CA MET A 49 -4.95 3.61 15.58
C MET A 49 -3.81 3.81 14.57
N PHE A 50 -3.10 4.94 14.65
CA PHE A 50 -1.98 5.25 13.75
C PHE A 50 -0.75 4.37 14.02
N ILE A 51 -0.42 4.09 15.29
CA ILE A 51 0.65 3.14 15.62
C ILE A 51 0.35 1.77 15.02
N GLY A 52 -0.87 1.24 15.25
CA GLY A 52 -1.25 -0.07 14.72
C GLY A 52 -1.12 -0.13 13.20
N ALA A 53 -1.62 0.91 12.50
CA ALA A 53 -1.51 1.02 11.06
C ALA A 53 -0.04 1.11 10.58
N ILE A 54 0.79 1.95 11.20
CA ILE A 54 2.20 2.07 10.88
C ILE A 54 2.93 0.74 11.11
N SER A 55 2.71 0.08 12.24
CA SER A 55 3.35 -1.20 12.55
C SER A 55 3.01 -2.26 11.51
N ILE A 56 1.74 -2.37 11.11
CA ILE A 56 1.31 -3.31 10.06
C ILE A 56 2.02 -3.00 8.73
N VAL A 57 2.08 -1.72 8.35
CA VAL A 57 2.74 -1.27 7.12
C VAL A 57 4.24 -1.57 7.16
N LEU A 58 4.93 -1.24 8.25
CA LEU A 58 6.36 -1.51 8.42
C LEU A 58 6.66 -3.00 8.40
N SER A 59 5.87 -3.83 9.08
CA SER A 59 6.02 -5.29 9.03
C SER A 59 5.79 -5.83 7.62
N ALA A 60 4.84 -5.28 6.86
CA ALA A 60 4.64 -5.67 5.47
C ALA A 60 5.85 -5.31 4.60
N PHE A 61 6.41 -4.12 4.77
CA PHE A 61 7.64 -3.69 4.07
C PHE A 61 8.82 -4.58 4.43
N GLU A 62 9.01 -4.90 5.70
CA GLU A 62 10.08 -5.77 6.17
C GLU A 62 9.97 -7.15 5.55
N ILE A 63 8.76 -7.73 5.50
CA ILE A 63 8.52 -9.02 4.83
C ILE A 63 8.86 -8.93 3.34
N ILE A 64 8.45 -7.87 2.63
CA ILE A 64 8.75 -7.70 1.20
C ILE A 64 10.26 -7.53 0.97
N ALA A 65 10.92 -6.73 1.79
CA ALA A 65 12.36 -6.47 1.69
C ALA A 65 13.17 -7.75 1.95
N LEU A 66 12.89 -8.43 3.06
CA LEU A 66 13.53 -9.71 3.41
C LEU A 66 13.28 -10.76 2.33
N ALA A 67 12.05 -10.87 1.83
CA ALA A 67 11.72 -11.81 0.75
C ALA A 67 12.51 -11.50 -0.53
N THR A 68 12.67 -10.22 -0.86
CA THR A 68 13.45 -9.76 -2.02
C THR A 68 14.93 -10.10 -1.86
N ASP A 69 15.49 -9.89 -0.68
CA ASP A 69 16.90 -10.16 -0.41
C ASP A 69 17.20 -11.66 -0.34
N CYS A 70 16.28 -12.46 0.23
CA CYS A 70 16.33 -13.92 0.14
C CYS A 70 16.28 -14.38 -1.33
N ALA A 71 15.37 -13.82 -2.14
CA ALA A 71 15.29 -14.14 -3.57
C ALA A 71 16.60 -13.83 -4.31
N LYS A 72 17.22 -12.67 -4.04
CA LYS A 72 18.53 -12.30 -4.61
C LYS A 72 19.65 -13.23 -4.15
N ALA A 73 19.69 -13.57 -2.87
CA ALA A 73 20.72 -14.46 -2.32
C ALA A 73 20.63 -15.85 -2.97
N VAL A 74 19.40 -16.35 -3.16
CA VAL A 74 19.12 -17.61 -3.85
C VAL A 74 19.48 -17.53 -5.34
N LEU A 75 19.24 -16.40 -6.00
CA LEU A 75 19.68 -16.12 -7.38
C LEU A 75 21.21 -16.08 -7.52
N HIS A 76 21.93 -15.53 -6.54
CA HIS A 76 23.39 -15.51 -6.59
C HIS A 76 24.00 -16.91 -6.36
N ASN A 77 23.39 -17.72 -5.50
CA ASN A 77 23.81 -19.10 -5.18
C ASN A 77 23.14 -20.17 -6.07
N ASN A 78 22.72 -19.81 -7.29
CA ASN A 78 21.87 -20.58 -8.20
C ASN A 78 22.54 -21.82 -8.84
N ARG A 79 23.36 -22.55 -8.08
CA ARG A 79 24.13 -23.72 -8.50
C ARG A 79 23.66 -25.05 -7.90
N SER A 80 22.61 -25.08 -7.06
CA SER A 80 22.28 -26.31 -6.30
C SER A 80 20.78 -26.63 -6.19
N LEU A 81 20.45 -27.90 -5.94
CA LEU A 81 19.08 -28.32 -5.56
C LEU A 81 18.59 -27.63 -4.28
N ARG A 82 19.52 -27.15 -3.44
CA ARG A 82 19.22 -26.40 -2.22
C ARG A 82 18.63 -25.02 -2.54
N SER A 83 19.17 -24.30 -3.53
CA SER A 83 18.63 -22.99 -3.95
C SER A 83 17.18 -23.11 -4.45
N ARG A 84 16.81 -24.24 -5.05
CA ARG A 84 15.42 -24.55 -5.40
C ARG A 84 14.53 -24.79 -4.18
N ALA A 85 15.01 -25.54 -3.18
CA ALA A 85 14.24 -25.79 -1.96
C ALA A 85 13.99 -24.48 -1.20
N ASP A 86 15.02 -23.63 -1.12
CA ASP A 86 14.95 -22.31 -0.50
C ASP A 86 13.97 -21.38 -1.25
N TYR A 87 14.05 -21.36 -2.60
CA TYR A 87 13.06 -20.65 -3.43
C TYR A 87 11.64 -21.19 -3.25
N GLY A 88 11.48 -22.51 -3.12
CA GLY A 88 10.19 -23.15 -2.85
C GLY A 88 9.59 -22.72 -1.51
N ALA A 89 10.40 -22.67 -0.46
CA ALA A 89 9.99 -22.17 0.84
C ALA A 89 9.58 -20.69 0.78
N LEU A 90 10.38 -19.88 0.08
CA LEU A 90 10.08 -18.47 -0.15
C LEU A 90 8.76 -18.28 -0.92
N SER A 91 8.52 -19.10 -1.96
CA SER A 91 7.29 -19.07 -2.74
C SER A 91 6.06 -19.42 -1.89
N ILE A 92 6.16 -20.42 -1.02
CA ILE A 92 5.09 -20.76 -0.09
C ILE A 92 4.82 -19.58 0.87
N LEU A 93 5.86 -18.97 1.42
CA LEU A 93 5.73 -17.84 2.32
C LEU A 93 5.03 -16.65 1.65
N ILE A 94 5.47 -16.26 0.46
CA ILE A 94 4.88 -15.14 -0.28
C ILE A 94 3.44 -15.43 -0.69
N ASN A 95 3.13 -16.66 -1.15
CA ASN A 95 1.76 -17.03 -1.49
C ASN A 95 0.83 -17.01 -0.26
N ARG A 96 1.32 -17.42 0.92
CA ARG A 96 0.56 -17.32 2.17
C ARG A 96 0.38 -15.86 2.58
N GLY A 97 1.43 -15.04 2.46
CA GLY A 97 1.36 -13.60 2.68
C GLY A 97 0.34 -12.92 1.78
N ASN A 98 0.38 -13.19 0.47
CA ASN A 98 -0.59 -12.69 -0.51
C ASN A 98 -2.02 -13.10 -0.15
N LYS A 99 -2.25 -14.34 0.29
CA LYS A 99 -3.61 -14.78 0.67
C LYS A 99 -4.20 -13.92 1.79
N ILE A 100 -3.37 -13.46 2.72
CA ILE A 100 -3.77 -12.61 3.84
C ILE A 100 -3.87 -11.15 3.39
N ALA A 101 -2.86 -10.65 2.67
CA ALA A 101 -2.70 -9.23 2.40
C ALA A 101 -3.39 -8.73 1.12
N ARG A 102 -3.70 -9.61 0.15
CA ARG A 102 -4.18 -9.18 -1.19
C ARG A 102 -5.41 -8.30 -1.17
N TRP A 103 -6.34 -8.54 -0.24
CA TRP A 103 -7.56 -7.75 -0.09
C TRP A 103 -7.27 -6.44 0.61
N THR A 104 -6.46 -6.48 1.66
CA THR A 104 -6.02 -5.28 2.38
C THR A 104 -5.28 -4.32 1.45
N LEU A 105 -4.39 -4.83 0.61
CA LEU A 105 -3.65 -4.04 -0.39
C LEU A 105 -4.56 -3.50 -1.49
N ALA A 106 -5.52 -4.30 -1.98
CA ALA A 106 -6.49 -3.83 -2.97
C ALA A 106 -7.35 -2.70 -2.40
N VAL A 107 -7.96 -2.91 -1.22
CA VAL A 107 -8.80 -1.91 -0.56
C VAL A 107 -8.01 -0.66 -0.22
N SER A 108 -6.79 -0.79 0.32
CA SER A 108 -5.95 0.37 0.64
C SER A 108 -5.55 1.15 -0.61
N SER A 109 -5.22 0.48 -1.72
CA SER A 109 -4.88 1.13 -2.98
C SER A 109 -6.06 1.90 -3.59
N VAL A 110 -7.27 1.33 -3.53
CA VAL A 110 -8.51 1.97 -4.00
C VAL A 110 -8.85 3.17 -3.12
N LEU A 111 -8.81 3.01 -1.79
CA LEU A 111 -9.08 4.10 -0.86
C LEU A 111 -8.05 5.22 -0.99
N ALA A 112 -6.76 4.90 -1.12
CA ALA A 112 -5.70 5.89 -1.31
C ALA A 112 -5.91 6.67 -2.62
N SER A 113 -6.20 5.97 -3.73
CA SER A 113 -6.46 6.60 -5.03
C SER A 113 -7.72 7.45 -5.02
N GLY A 114 -8.81 6.96 -4.43
CA GLY A 114 -10.04 7.73 -4.27
C GLY A 114 -9.81 8.98 -3.42
N THR A 115 -9.10 8.85 -2.31
CA THR A 115 -8.76 9.99 -1.44
C THR A 115 -7.91 11.01 -2.19
N PHE A 116 -6.93 10.58 -2.99
CA PHE A 116 -6.14 11.47 -3.84
C PHE A 116 -7.02 12.24 -4.84
N ILE A 117 -7.88 11.54 -5.58
CA ILE A 117 -8.74 12.15 -6.61
C ILE A 117 -9.71 13.16 -5.97
N PHE A 118 -10.41 12.76 -4.90
CA PHE A 118 -11.34 13.65 -4.20
C PHE A 118 -10.63 14.86 -3.59
N SER A 119 -9.43 14.66 -3.05
CA SER A 119 -8.62 15.74 -2.49
C SER A 119 -8.21 16.74 -3.56
N MET A 120 -7.71 16.27 -4.71
CA MET A 120 -7.33 17.15 -5.83
C MET A 120 -8.54 17.88 -6.40
N ALA A 121 -9.68 17.20 -6.55
CA ALA A 121 -10.91 17.83 -7.02
C ALA A 121 -11.44 18.90 -6.05
N ALA A 122 -11.38 18.64 -4.74
CA ALA A 122 -11.75 19.63 -3.74
C ALA A 122 -10.83 20.86 -3.80
N VAL A 123 -9.51 20.65 -3.91
CA VAL A 123 -8.52 21.73 -4.01
C VAL A 123 -8.78 22.61 -5.25
N ILE A 124 -9.04 22.01 -6.40
CA ILE A 124 -9.30 22.75 -7.65
C ILE A 124 -10.63 23.50 -7.56
N LYS A 125 -11.71 22.80 -7.17
CA LYS A 125 -13.08 23.36 -7.20
C LYS A 125 -13.29 24.48 -6.19
N TYR A 126 -12.67 24.37 -5.03
CA TYR A 126 -12.85 25.33 -3.97
C TYR A 126 -11.78 26.40 -3.92
N TYR A 127 -10.82 26.41 -4.86
CA TYR A 127 -9.71 27.36 -4.91
C TYR A 127 -10.16 28.80 -4.59
N GLY A 128 -9.56 29.40 -3.55
CA GLY A 128 -9.89 30.74 -3.07
C GLY A 128 -11.15 30.88 -2.20
N LYS A 129 -11.94 29.81 -2.00
CA LYS A 129 -13.18 29.80 -1.18
C LYS A 129 -13.03 29.18 0.21
N ILE A 130 -11.97 28.42 0.45
CA ILE A 130 -11.67 27.71 1.71
C ILE A 130 -10.43 28.34 2.36
N ASP A 131 -10.30 28.18 3.68
CA ASP A 131 -9.11 28.57 4.44
C ASP A 131 -7.82 27.92 3.90
N VAL A 132 -6.76 28.73 3.79
CA VAL A 132 -5.39 28.36 3.38
C VAL A 132 -4.88 27.13 4.15
N LEU A 133 -5.20 27.02 5.44
CA LEU A 133 -4.82 25.87 6.28
C LEU A 133 -5.35 24.54 5.73
N THR A 134 -6.54 24.54 5.14
CA THR A 134 -7.16 23.33 4.58
C THR A 134 -6.41 22.88 3.33
N TYR A 135 -6.00 23.83 2.47
CA TYR A 135 -5.18 23.52 1.28
C TYR A 135 -3.85 22.88 1.64
N LEU A 136 -3.17 23.45 2.63
CA LEU A 136 -1.84 22.98 3.01
C LEU A 136 -1.90 21.53 3.53
N VAL A 137 -2.95 21.20 4.29
CA VAL A 137 -3.18 19.84 4.79
C VAL A 137 -3.47 18.86 3.66
N PHE A 138 -4.25 19.28 2.65
CA PHE A 138 -4.50 18.47 1.46
C PHE A 138 -3.22 18.18 0.69
N VAL A 139 -2.39 19.19 0.46
CA VAL A 139 -1.09 19.03 -0.22
C VAL A 139 -0.19 18.08 0.56
N MET A 140 -0.07 18.25 1.88
CA MET A 140 0.73 17.36 2.74
C MET A 140 0.23 15.91 2.66
N PHE A 141 -1.08 15.69 2.65
CA PHE A 141 -1.65 14.34 2.54
C PHE A 141 -1.36 13.69 1.17
N VAL A 142 -1.54 14.45 0.09
CA VAL A 142 -1.24 14.01 -1.28
C VAL A 142 0.24 13.65 -1.43
N PHE A 143 1.15 14.50 -0.96
CA PHE A 143 2.59 14.22 -0.99
C PHE A 143 2.93 12.96 -0.20
N THR A 144 2.35 12.78 0.98
CA THR A 144 2.59 11.58 1.79
C THR A 144 2.14 10.31 1.07
N MET A 145 0.99 10.34 0.38
CA MET A 145 0.50 9.21 -0.41
C MET A 145 1.38 8.91 -1.62
N ILE A 146 1.86 9.95 -2.33
CA ILE A 146 2.78 9.80 -3.46
C ILE A 146 4.09 9.14 -2.98
N ILE A 147 4.69 9.63 -1.88
CA ILE A 147 5.92 9.06 -1.31
C ILE A 147 5.69 7.60 -0.89
N PHE A 148 4.55 7.31 -0.27
CA PHE A 148 4.21 5.96 0.13
C PHE A 148 4.12 5.01 -1.08
N MET A 149 3.37 5.38 -2.12
CA MET A 149 3.25 4.54 -3.32
C MET A 149 4.58 4.41 -4.07
N ALA A 150 5.36 5.49 -4.16
CA ALA A 150 6.70 5.50 -4.75
C ALA A 150 7.71 4.64 -4.00
N THR A 151 7.47 4.33 -2.72
CA THR A 151 8.33 3.41 -1.96
C THR A 151 7.83 1.98 -2.03
N VAL A 152 6.54 1.70 -1.77
CA VAL A 152 5.99 0.33 -1.76
C VAL A 152 6.13 -0.36 -3.11
N VAL A 153 5.66 0.31 -4.18
CA VAL A 153 5.45 -0.32 -5.48
C VAL A 153 6.78 -0.78 -6.11
N PRO A 154 7.89 -0.01 -6.08
CA PRO A 154 9.16 -0.48 -6.61
C PRO A 154 9.73 -1.70 -5.88
N PHE A 155 9.56 -1.82 -4.56
CA PHE A 155 10.01 -3.00 -3.83
C PHE A 155 9.19 -4.25 -4.21
N ALA A 156 7.86 -4.11 -4.29
CA ALA A 156 6.99 -5.18 -4.77
C ALA A 156 7.31 -5.59 -6.22
N ALA A 157 7.56 -4.63 -7.10
CA ALA A 157 7.96 -4.86 -8.48
C ALA A 157 9.34 -5.54 -8.57
N LYS A 158 10.29 -5.14 -7.72
CA LYS A 158 11.64 -5.74 -7.67
C LYS A 158 11.60 -7.21 -7.29
N LEU A 159 10.76 -7.59 -6.32
CA LEU A 159 10.55 -9.00 -5.97
C LEU A 159 10.10 -9.81 -7.19
N ASN A 160 9.11 -9.31 -7.92
CA ASN A 160 8.59 -9.97 -9.13
C ASN A 160 9.67 -10.08 -10.23
N ILE A 161 10.46 -9.02 -10.46
CA ILE A 161 11.55 -9.02 -11.44
C ILE A 161 12.62 -10.05 -11.07
N VAL A 162 13.12 -10.02 -9.83
CA VAL A 162 14.18 -10.95 -9.36
C VAL A 162 13.68 -12.39 -9.42
N SER A 163 12.44 -12.62 -9.03
CA SER A 163 11.82 -13.93 -9.12
C SER A 163 11.70 -14.43 -10.56
N THR A 164 11.26 -13.57 -11.49
CA THR A 164 11.16 -13.92 -12.91
C THR A 164 12.53 -14.27 -13.48
N GLN A 165 13.57 -13.48 -13.15
CA GLN A 165 14.95 -13.77 -13.54
C GLN A 165 15.42 -15.12 -13.00
N PHE A 166 15.12 -15.46 -11.75
CA PHE A 166 15.47 -16.76 -11.18
C PHE A 166 14.85 -17.92 -11.94
N VAL A 167 13.55 -17.84 -12.23
CA VAL A 167 12.82 -18.88 -12.98
C VAL A 167 13.38 -19.04 -14.38
N GLU A 168 13.67 -17.93 -15.07
CA GLU A 168 14.28 -17.95 -16.40
C GLU A 168 15.70 -18.54 -16.40
N GLU A 169 16.56 -18.11 -15.47
CA GLU A 169 17.92 -18.62 -15.36
C GLU A 169 17.94 -20.12 -15.05
N TRP A 170 17.05 -20.57 -14.17
CA TRP A 170 16.91 -22.00 -13.86
C TRP A 170 16.44 -22.79 -15.09
N GLY A 171 15.47 -22.25 -15.84
CA GLY A 171 14.94 -22.87 -17.06
C GLY A 171 15.97 -22.96 -18.18
N LYS A 172 16.84 -21.95 -18.33
CA LYS A 172 17.92 -21.90 -19.34
C LYS A 172 19.06 -22.88 -19.05
N ARG A 173 19.29 -23.24 -17.77
CA ARG A 173 20.32 -24.22 -17.38
C ARG A 173 19.83 -25.64 -17.65
N ILE A 174 19.97 -26.10 -18.89
CA ILE A 174 19.75 -27.51 -19.24
C ILE A 174 20.89 -28.33 -18.61
N PRO A 175 20.61 -29.43 -17.87
CA PRO A 175 21.67 -30.30 -17.40
C PRO A 175 22.43 -30.88 -18.61
N LEU A 176 23.71 -30.52 -18.72
CA LEU A 176 24.63 -30.96 -19.79
C LEU A 176 24.90 -32.48 -19.75
N TRP A 177 24.46 -33.18 -18.72
CA TRP A 177 24.60 -34.63 -18.60
C TRP A 177 23.44 -35.34 -19.29
N GLY A 178 23.76 -36.02 -20.41
CA GLY A 178 22.88 -36.62 -21.42
C GLY A 178 21.90 -37.72 -20.98
N ASN A 179 21.45 -37.74 -19.72
CA ASN A 179 20.42 -38.67 -19.27
C ASN A 179 19.02 -38.09 -19.52
N LYS A 180 18.29 -38.65 -20.50
CA LYS A 180 16.91 -38.23 -20.87
C LYS A 180 15.95 -38.16 -19.68
N ARG A 181 16.14 -38.99 -18.64
CA ARG A 181 15.29 -38.95 -17.43
C ARG A 181 15.54 -37.70 -16.60
N VAL A 182 16.80 -37.30 -16.44
CA VAL A 182 17.20 -36.10 -15.70
C VAL A 182 16.72 -34.86 -16.44
N LEU A 183 16.86 -34.83 -17.78
CA LEU A 183 16.33 -33.76 -18.61
C LEU A 183 14.80 -33.64 -18.48
N LYS A 184 14.06 -34.75 -18.58
CA LYS A 184 12.59 -34.75 -18.43
C LYS A 184 12.15 -34.28 -17.04
N HIS A 185 12.89 -34.67 -15.99
CA HIS A 185 12.63 -34.20 -14.63
C HIS A 185 12.92 -32.70 -14.49
N HIS A 186 14.04 -32.20 -15.03
CA HIS A 186 14.40 -30.78 -15.00
C HIS A 186 13.37 -29.92 -15.72
N VAL A 187 12.93 -30.32 -16.91
CA VAL A 187 11.89 -29.60 -17.68
C VAL A 187 10.57 -29.57 -16.91
N ARG A 188 10.16 -30.66 -16.25
CA ARG A 188 8.97 -30.67 -15.39
C ARG A 188 9.12 -29.72 -14.21
N CYS A 189 10.29 -29.68 -13.59
CA CYS A 189 10.57 -28.79 -12.46
C CYS A 189 10.61 -27.32 -12.87
N ALA A 190 11.23 -27.01 -14.01
CA ALA A 190 11.24 -25.66 -14.57
C ALA A 190 9.83 -25.17 -14.90
N ARG A 191 8.97 -26.04 -15.47
CA ARG A 191 7.56 -25.74 -15.71
C ARG A 191 6.75 -25.55 -14.43
N ALA A 192 7.12 -26.22 -13.35
CA ALA A 192 6.43 -26.12 -12.06
C ALA A 192 6.83 -24.84 -11.29
N MET A 193 7.99 -24.26 -11.58
CA MET A 193 8.41 -23.01 -10.96
C MET A 193 7.71 -21.84 -11.62
N LYS A 194 7.01 -21.06 -10.80
CA LYS A 194 6.34 -19.83 -11.21
C LYS A 194 7.02 -18.63 -10.55
N PRO A 195 7.04 -17.47 -11.23
CA PRO A 195 7.44 -16.24 -10.58
C PRO A 195 6.51 -15.94 -9.41
N ILE A 196 7.07 -15.31 -8.38
CA ILE A 196 6.42 -14.87 -7.15
C ILE A 196 6.50 -13.36 -7.11
N GLY A 197 5.38 -12.74 -6.75
CA GLY A 197 5.26 -11.30 -6.62
C GLY A 197 4.14 -10.97 -5.66
N ILE A 198 4.02 -9.70 -5.29
CA ILE A 198 2.92 -9.24 -4.46
C ILE A 198 1.66 -9.14 -5.32
N GLU A 199 0.60 -9.82 -4.87
CA GLU A 199 -0.69 -9.85 -5.55
C GLU A 199 -1.67 -8.86 -4.89
N CYS A 200 -2.24 -7.97 -5.71
CA CYS A 200 -3.36 -7.14 -5.34
C CYS A 200 -4.64 -7.74 -5.95
N SER A 201 -5.62 -8.10 -5.12
CA SER A 201 -6.87 -8.72 -5.60
C SER A 201 -7.57 -7.81 -6.61
N GLY A 202 -7.89 -8.33 -7.81
CA GLY A 202 -8.55 -7.57 -8.88
C GLY A 202 -7.64 -6.72 -9.78
N ILE A 203 -6.40 -6.43 -9.35
CA ILE A 203 -5.40 -5.69 -10.14
C ILE A 203 -4.36 -6.64 -10.73
N GLY A 204 -4.03 -7.71 -10.01
CA GLY A 204 -3.04 -8.71 -10.42
C GLY A 204 -1.72 -8.57 -9.67
N ILE A 205 -0.63 -9.05 -10.27
CA ILE A 205 0.72 -9.01 -9.68
C ILE A 205 1.33 -7.64 -9.91
N VAL A 206 1.86 -7.01 -8.86
CA VAL A 206 2.56 -5.74 -8.96
C VAL A 206 3.84 -5.92 -9.78
N GLY A 207 3.87 -5.27 -10.93
CA GLY A 207 4.95 -5.34 -11.92
C GLY A 207 5.68 -4.02 -12.09
N LYS A 208 6.62 -3.99 -13.04
CA LYS A 208 7.43 -2.81 -13.35
C LYS A 208 6.58 -1.61 -13.83
N LEU A 209 5.49 -1.89 -14.54
CA LEU A 209 4.62 -0.86 -15.14
C LEU A 209 3.52 -0.38 -14.20
N THR A 210 3.23 -1.13 -13.13
CA THR A 210 2.10 -0.81 -12.23
C THR A 210 2.20 0.58 -11.61
N LEU A 211 3.40 1.05 -11.30
CA LEU A 211 3.58 2.43 -10.79
C LEU A 211 3.19 3.47 -11.85
N VAL A 212 3.60 3.25 -13.10
CA VAL A 212 3.34 4.17 -14.21
C VAL A 212 1.85 4.21 -14.51
N GLU A 213 1.20 3.05 -14.57
CA GLU A 213 -0.25 2.94 -14.80
C GLU A 213 -1.06 3.65 -13.71
N ILE A 214 -0.64 3.55 -12.43
CA ILE A 214 -1.28 4.27 -11.33
C ILE A 214 -1.13 5.78 -11.49
N TYR A 215 0.08 6.26 -11.81
CA TYR A 215 0.31 7.70 -12.02
C TYR A 215 -0.43 8.24 -13.24
N GLU A 216 -0.47 7.47 -14.33
CA GLU A 216 -1.24 7.80 -15.53
C GLU A 216 -2.72 7.97 -15.19
N GLY A 217 -3.32 7.01 -14.46
CA GLY A 217 -4.71 7.12 -14.03
C GLY A 217 -4.98 8.30 -13.10
N TRP A 218 -4.05 8.63 -12.21
CA TRP A 218 -4.15 9.82 -11.35
C TRP A 218 -4.05 11.12 -12.15
N LEU A 219 -3.13 11.19 -13.12
CA LEU A 219 -2.95 12.34 -13.99
C LEU A 219 -4.17 12.56 -14.88
N ASP A 220 -4.67 11.51 -15.53
CA ASP A 220 -5.83 11.58 -16.42
C ASP A 220 -7.07 12.09 -15.68
N ARG A 221 -7.32 11.60 -14.46
CA ARG A 221 -8.40 12.10 -13.60
C ARG A 221 -8.17 13.53 -13.14
N THR A 222 -6.94 13.90 -12.81
CA THR A 222 -6.62 15.28 -12.42
C THR A 222 -6.86 16.24 -13.60
N ILE A 223 -6.45 15.87 -14.80
CA ILE A 223 -6.68 16.64 -16.04
C ILE A 223 -8.18 16.77 -16.32
N THR A 224 -8.94 15.68 -16.23
CA THR A 224 -10.39 15.68 -16.43
C THR A 224 -11.10 16.66 -15.49
N VAL A 225 -10.69 16.69 -14.22
CA VAL A 225 -11.19 17.63 -13.22
C VAL A 225 -10.78 19.08 -13.52
N VAL A 226 -9.53 19.31 -13.93
CA VAL A 226 -9.04 20.67 -14.30
C VAL A 226 -9.78 21.22 -15.52
N LEU A 227 -10.03 20.38 -16.52
CA LEU A 227 -10.74 20.75 -17.74
C LEU A 227 -12.25 20.90 -17.53
N GLY A 228 -12.76 20.52 -16.36
CA GLY A 228 -14.19 20.54 -16.07
C GLY A 228 -14.96 19.61 -17.01
N LEU A 229 -14.46 18.41 -17.26
CA LEU A 229 -15.13 17.40 -18.09
C LEU A 229 -15.95 16.40 -17.25
N ASP A 230 -15.67 16.30 -15.95
CA ASP A 230 -16.48 15.56 -14.98
C ASP A 230 -17.54 16.49 -14.37
N TRP A 231 -18.70 16.63 -15.05
CA TRP A 231 -19.94 17.25 -14.51
C TRP A 231 -20.99 16.18 -14.25
#